data_AF-A0A2G9S2N8-F1
#
_entry.id   AF-A0A2G9S2N8-F1
#
_cell.length_a   1.000
_cell.length_b   1.000
_cell.length_c   1.000
_cell.angle_alpha   90.00
_cell.angle_beta   90.00
_cell.angle_gamma   90.00
#
_symmetry.space_group_name_H-M   'P 1'
#
loop_
_entity.id
_entity.type
_entity.pdbx_description
1 polymer ?
#
loop_
_entity_poly.entity_id
_entity_poly.type
_entity_poly.pdbx_seq_one_letter_code
_entity_poly.pdbx_strand_id
1 'polypeptide(L)'
;MVVKGAGAIALEAKQKMAAARKNTVQCSDEFKELLTVPTPGALNLNRHLSGLNSKGTAAKPGSSIQSISASELLKQQKQQLLDSRKRRSEEIQKRFI
;
A
#
# COMPACT_ATOMS: atom_id res chain seq x y z
N MET A 1 13.98 38.90 1.50
CA MET A 1 13.50 37.52 1.79
C MET A 1 13.48 36.75 0.48
N VAL A 2 14.40 35.82 0.27
CA VAL A 2 14.51 35.08 -1.01
C VAL A 2 13.67 33.80 -0.88
N VAL A 3 12.59 33.73 -1.66
CA VAL A 3 11.72 32.54 -1.69
C VAL A 3 12.43 31.47 -2.53
N LYS A 4 12.62 30.28 -1.95
CA LYS A 4 13.17 29.13 -2.69
C LYS A 4 12.23 28.77 -3.84
N GLY A 5 12.76 28.62 -5.05
CA GLY A 5 11.98 28.17 -6.21
C GLY A 5 11.47 26.73 -6.05
N ALA A 6 10.39 26.38 -6.75
CA ALA A 6 9.74 25.06 -6.64
C ALA A 6 10.69 23.88 -6.88
N GLY A 7 11.66 24.02 -7.78
CA GLY A 7 12.68 23.00 -8.02
C GLY A 7 13.59 22.73 -6.82
N ALA A 8 13.96 23.76 -6.06
CA ALA A 8 14.77 23.62 -4.85
C ALA A 8 13.99 22.93 -3.73
N ILE A 9 12.70 23.23 -3.59
CA ILE A 9 11.81 22.58 -2.62
C ILE A 9 11.65 21.08 -2.96
N ALA A 10 11.44 20.76 -4.23
CA ALA A 10 11.32 19.37 -4.68
C ALA A 10 12.62 18.57 -4.47
N LEU A 11 13.78 19.19 -4.68
CA LEU A 11 15.08 18.56 -4.46
C LEU A 11 15.33 18.30 -2.96
N GLU A 12 15.05 19.30 -2.10
CA GLU A 12 15.17 19.19 -0.65
C GLU A 12 14.24 18.10 -0.10
N ALA A 13 13.00 18.04 -0.57
CA ALA A 13 12.04 16.99 -0.20
C ALA A 13 12.55 15.60 -0.59
N LYS A 14 13.07 15.44 -1.81
CA LYS A 14 13.67 14.16 -2.26
C LYS A 14 14.85 13.74 -1.38
N GLN A 15 15.73 14.67 -1.02
CA GLN A 15 16.87 14.38 -0.14
C GLN A 15 16.44 13.97 1.27
N LYS A 16 15.46 14.66 1.87
CA LYS A 16 14.90 14.30 3.18
C LYS A 16 14.24 12.92 3.17
N MET A 17 13.49 12.59 2.12
CA MET A 17 12.87 11.27 1.97
C MET A 17 13.91 10.17 1.73
N ALA A 18 14.99 10.46 0.99
CA ALA A 18 16.10 9.52 0.79
C ALA A 18 16.91 9.28 2.08
N ALA A 19 17.10 10.31 2.91
CA ALA A 19 17.71 10.18 4.23
C ALA A 19 16.80 9.39 5.19
N ALA A 20 15.49 9.64 5.17
CA ALA A 20 14.52 8.87 5.93
C ALA A 20 14.46 7.39 5.51
N ARG A 21 14.69 7.06 4.23
CA ARG A 21 14.81 5.66 3.78
C ARG A 21 16.04 4.94 4.36
N LYS A 22 17.14 5.65 4.64
CA LYS A 22 18.31 5.07 5.32
C LYS A 22 18.01 4.76 6.79
N ASN A 23 17.14 5.55 7.41
CA ASN A 23 16.49 5.24 8.67
C ASN A 23 15.30 4.33 8.40
N THR A 24 15.56 3.16 7.81
CA THR A 24 14.55 2.11 7.70
C THR A 24 13.97 1.95 9.10
N VAL A 25 12.66 2.23 9.24
CA VAL A 25 11.95 2.26 10.52
C VAL A 25 12.48 1.12 11.38
N GLN A 26 13.31 1.46 12.37
CA GLN A 26 13.90 0.48 13.26
C GLN A 26 12.77 0.04 14.17
N CYS A 27 12.06 -0.96 13.69
CA CYS A 27 11.03 -1.66 14.41
C CYS A 27 11.69 -2.20 15.68
N SER A 28 11.31 -1.67 16.84
CA SER A 28 11.85 -2.13 18.12
C SER A 28 11.53 -3.62 18.29
N ASP A 29 12.42 -4.34 18.96
CA ASP A 29 12.24 -5.79 19.11
C ASP A 29 10.95 -6.13 19.90
N GLU A 30 10.58 -5.28 20.86
CA GLU A 30 9.29 -5.33 21.56
C GLU A 30 8.09 -5.22 20.61
N PHE A 31 8.14 -4.32 19.62
CA PHE A 31 7.06 -4.18 18.65
C PHE A 31 6.98 -5.40 17.71
N LYS A 32 8.12 -5.98 17.33
CA LYS A 32 8.14 -7.22 16.55
C LYS A 32 7.51 -8.37 17.33
N GLU A 33 7.84 -8.49 18.62
CA GLU A 33 7.25 -9.48 19.51
C GLU A 33 5.72 -9.31 19.59
N LEU A 34 5.24 -8.07 19.73
CA LEU A 34 3.81 -7.78 19.72
C LEU A 34 3.13 -8.18 18.39
N LEU A 35 3.81 -8.02 17.25
CA LEU A 35 3.30 -8.45 15.94
C LEU A 35 3.26 -9.97 15.75
N THR A 36 3.93 -10.76 16.60
CA THR A 36 3.85 -12.23 16.56
C THR A 36 2.56 -12.76 17.17
N VAL A 37 1.93 -11.99 18.06
CA VAL A 37 0.66 -12.37 18.69
C VAL A 37 -0.44 -12.28 17.63
N PRO A 38 -1.30 -13.30 17.44
CA PRO A 38 -2.33 -13.32 16.40
C PRO A 38 -3.54 -12.45 16.74
N THR A 39 -3.30 -11.18 17.07
CA THR A 39 -4.35 -10.19 17.31
C THR A 39 -4.83 -9.59 15.99
N PRO A 40 -6.11 -9.14 15.89
CA PRO A 40 -6.60 -8.48 14.69
C PRO A 40 -5.75 -7.26 14.26
N GLY A 41 -5.25 -6.50 15.25
CA GLY A 41 -4.35 -5.38 15.01
C GLY A 41 -3.01 -5.81 14.41
N ALA A 42 -2.37 -6.83 14.98
CA ALA A 42 -1.12 -7.38 14.47
C ALA A 42 -1.28 -7.98 13.07
N LEU A 43 -2.38 -8.68 12.79
CA LEU A 43 -2.66 -9.23 11.46
C LEU A 43 -2.87 -8.13 10.39
N ASN A 44 -3.56 -7.05 10.76
CA ASN A 44 -3.74 -5.91 9.86
C ASN A 44 -2.40 -5.21 9.59
N LEU A 45 -1.61 -4.95 10.63
CA LEU A 45 -0.30 -4.33 10.50
C LEU A 45 0.65 -5.23 9.68
N ASN A 46 0.70 -6.54 9.95
CA ASN A 46 1.52 -7.47 9.19
C ASN A 46 1.15 -7.48 7.70
N ARG A 47 -0.12 -7.42 7.32
CA ARG A 47 -0.56 -7.33 5.92
C ARG A 47 0.05 -6.12 5.19
N HIS A 48 0.23 -5.00 5.89
CA HIS A 48 0.69 -3.74 5.30
C HIS A 48 2.20 -3.50 5.51
N LEU A 49 2.80 -4.08 6.54
CA LEU A 49 4.22 -3.93 6.90
C LEU A 49 5.12 -5.05 6.35
N SER A 50 4.61 -6.25 6.09
CA SER A 50 5.43 -7.37 5.56
C SER A 50 5.99 -7.11 4.15
N GLY A 51 5.44 -6.14 3.41
CA GLY A 51 6.04 -5.62 2.17
C GLY A 51 7.27 -4.71 2.38
N LEU A 52 7.57 -4.28 3.60
CA LEU A 52 8.81 -3.53 3.93
C LEU A 52 9.98 -4.46 4.26
N ASN A 53 9.74 -5.65 4.80
CA ASN A 53 10.78 -6.52 5.35
C ASN A 53 11.31 -7.57 4.36
N SER A 54 10.68 -7.75 3.19
CA SER A 54 11.18 -8.61 2.13
C SER A 54 12.28 -7.91 1.32
N LYS A 55 13.41 -7.62 1.96
CA LYS A 55 14.66 -7.27 1.28
C LYS A 55 15.29 -8.58 0.75
N GLY A 56 14.73 -9.09 -0.35
CA GLY A 56 15.16 -10.38 -0.94
C GLY A 56 14.57 -10.72 -2.30
N THR A 57 13.53 -10.03 -2.77
CA THR A 57 13.21 -10.00 -4.20
C THR A 57 13.50 -8.60 -4.68
N ALA A 58 14.17 -8.50 -5.83
CA ALA A 58 14.47 -7.26 -6.51
C ALA A 58 13.18 -6.55 -6.98
N ALA A 59 12.34 -6.08 -6.07
CA ALA A 59 11.43 -5.00 -6.35
C ALA A 59 12.26 -3.72 -6.31
N LYS A 60 12.64 -3.24 -7.50
CA LYS A 60 13.22 -1.90 -7.74
C LYS A 60 12.66 -0.87 -6.74
N PRO A 61 13.47 0.09 -6.26
CA PRO A 61 12.99 1.22 -5.44
C PRO A 61 12.10 2.12 -6.31
N GLY A 62 10.87 1.70 -6.58
CA GLY A 62 9.99 2.32 -7.59
C GLY A 62 8.76 1.52 -8.02
N SER A 63 8.25 0.54 -7.26
CA SER A 63 6.95 -0.07 -7.56
C SER A 63 6.30 -0.56 -6.28
N SER A 64 5.19 0.03 -5.84
CA SER A 64 3.89 -0.55 -6.19
C SER A 64 2.78 0.47 -6.49
N ILE A 65 3.07 1.78 -6.49
CA ILE A 65 2.13 2.76 -7.06
C ILE A 65 2.37 2.75 -8.57
N GLN A 66 1.71 1.82 -9.26
CA GLN A 66 1.55 1.92 -10.69
C GLN A 66 0.61 3.09 -10.94
N SER A 67 1.11 4.14 -11.58
CA SER A 67 0.27 5.25 -12.03
C SER A 67 -0.71 4.71 -13.08
N ILE A 68 -1.94 4.43 -12.64
CA ILE A 68 -3.06 4.04 -13.47
C ILE A 68 -3.71 5.29 -14.05
N SER A 69 -4.17 5.25 -15.29
CA SER A 69 -4.97 6.35 -15.83
C SER A 69 -6.32 6.43 -15.10
N ALA A 70 -6.87 7.63 -14.96
CA ALA A 70 -8.19 7.80 -14.34
C ALA A 70 -9.27 6.96 -15.04
N SER A 71 -9.19 6.82 -16.36
CA SER A 71 -10.13 6.02 -17.15
C SER A 71 -9.99 4.52 -16.89
N GLU A 72 -8.77 3.99 -16.77
CA GLU A 72 -8.54 2.58 -16.40
C GLU A 72 -9.03 2.30 -14.99
N LEU A 73 -8.79 3.20 -14.04
CA LEU A 73 -9.27 3.06 -12.67
C LEU A 73 -10.81 2.99 -12.62
N LEU A 74 -11.48 3.88 -13.35
CA LEU A 74 -12.95 3.89 -13.44
C LEU A 74 -13.49 2.61 -14.09
N LYS A 75 -12.84 2.11 -15.15
CA LYS A 75 -13.21 0.83 -15.78
C LYS A 75 -13.08 -0.33 -14.82
N GLN A 76 -11.97 -0.41 -14.09
CA GLN A 76 -11.73 -1.47 -13.11
C GLN A 76 -12.76 -1.45 -11.98
N GLN A 77 -13.07 -0.27 -11.44
CA GLN A 77 -14.09 -0.12 -10.39
C GLN A 77 -15.49 -0.53 -10.88
N LYS A 78 -15.87 -0.12 -12.10
CA LYS A 78 -17.15 -0.52 -12.71
C LYS A 78 -17.23 -2.04 -12.88
N GLN A 79 -16.18 -2.67 -13.37
CA GLN A 79 -16.13 -4.13 -13.57
C GLN A 79 -16.29 -4.87 -12.24
N GLN A 80 -15.51 -4.51 -11.22
CA GLN A 80 -15.57 -5.12 -9.90
C GLN A 80 -16.98 -5.02 -9.27
N LEU A 81 -17.65 -3.88 -9.44
CA LEU A 81 -19.01 -3.65 -8.95
C LEU A 81 -20.03 -4.55 -9.66
N LEU A 82 -19.93 -4.69 -10.99
CA LEU A 82 -20.83 -5.55 -11.77
C LEU A 82 -20.64 -7.03 -11.40
N ASP A 83 -19.39 -7.48 -11.26
CA ASP A 83 -19.09 -8.86 -10.88
C ASP A 83 -19.60 -9.18 -9.47
N SER A 84 -19.45 -8.24 -8.53
CA SER A 84 -19.96 -8.39 -7.17
C SER A 84 -21.49 -8.49 -7.13
N ARG A 85 -22.19 -7.69 -7.94
CA ARG A 85 -23.66 -7.77 -8.09
C ARG A 85 -24.08 -9.10 -8.70
N LYS A 86 -23.39 -9.57 -9.74
CA LYS A 86 -23.67 -10.84 -10.40
C LYS A 86 -23.52 -12.01 -9.43
N ARG A 87 -22.39 -12.10 -8.73
CA ARG A 87 -22.13 -13.13 -7.70
C ARG A 87 -23.21 -13.14 -6.63
N ARG A 88 -23.58 -11.96 -6.12
CA ARG A 88 -24.65 -11.84 -5.13
C ARG A 88 -26.00 -12.33 -5.65
N SER A 89 -26.35 -12.04 -6.91
CA SER A 89 -27.58 -12.54 -7.52
C SER A 89 -27.57 -14.06 -7.66
N GLU A 90 -26.46 -14.64 -8.12
CA GLU A 90 -26.29 -16.09 -8.24
C GLU A 90 -26.37 -16.79 -6.87
N GLU A 91 -25.76 -16.23 -5.83
CA GLU A 91 -25.84 -16.73 -4.45
C GLU A 91 -27.26 -16.65 -3.89
N ILE A 92 -27.99 -15.57 -4.17
CA ILE A 92 -29.40 -15.44 -3.77
C ILE A 92 -30.23 -16.50 -4.49
N GLN A 93 -30.07 -16.65 -5.81
CA GLN A 93 -30.80 -17.65 -6.59
C GLN A 93 -30.54 -19.08 -6.09
N LYS A 94 -29.29 -19.41 -5.74
CA LYS A 94 -28.91 -20.71 -5.16
C LYS A 94 -29.53 -21.00 -3.77
N ARG A 95 -30.06 -19.99 -3.07
CA ARG A 95 -30.73 -20.20 -1.77
C ARG A 95 -32.21 -20.53 -1.93
N PHE A 96 -32.79 -20.26 -3.09
CA PHE A 96 -34.22 -20.47 -3.38
C PHE A 96 -34.48 -21.72 -4.25
N ILE A 97 -33.43 -22.43 -4.64
CA ILE A 97 -33.45 -23.76 -5.27
C ILE A 97 -32.83 -24.73 -4.28
#